data_AF-A0A8T7FE93-F1
#
_entry.id   AF-A0A8T7FE93-F1
#
_cell.length_a   1.000
_cell.length_b   1.000
_cell.length_c   1.000
_cell.angle_alpha   90.00
_cell.angle_beta   90.00
_cell.angle_gamma   90.00
#
_symmetry.space_group_name_H-M   'P 1'
#
loop_
_entity.id
_entity.type
_entity.pdbx_description
1 polymer ?
#
loop_
_entity_poly.entity_id
_entity_poly.type
_entity_poly.pdbx_seq_one_letter_code
_entity_poly.pdbx_strand_id
1 'polypeptide(L)'
;MNKRAFPAPWKILSIFTGLMLLAWVNLTLSAGRVQALTPGQAGATPTVTPTAAPPPDEQPITSASPHATGDCFACHSQAGMTGMTKDGDEYSLYFDKFHYQDTLHSNCVFCHVNQKSYPHDSSPTQSCAVCHWEAAGAPAPDGPLTFQLPYEDTRAIALEINASCMRCHGEAFKEIETSVHTRTMSKDNRFAPVCVDCHTPHVIKIINRQYGAQLCSKCHLAQTIAYESSVHGTALKAENNQDVPICDDCHGAHSVIGPRDAAFRLDAFEMCGKCHADENRMRKYNISTDVLSTYLDDFHGRSSDLFGKPGAAKITKAACYDCHGVHNILSPENPESKVAAANLQRTCQECHPDANANFPAAWLGHKRVSIQDEPALFALQLFLILSVSAVVVFFVAYITLDIGRRRAKRKAEAAAAETKSGDGEGKPQ
;
A
#
# COMPACT_ATOMS: atom_id res chain seq x y z
N MET A 1 -28.46 20.72 40.04
CA MET A 1 -27.97 19.37 40.37
C MET A 1 -27.06 18.88 39.25
N ASN A 2 -25.76 18.72 39.53
CA ASN A 2 -24.86 17.67 39.04
C ASN A 2 -23.41 18.11 39.27
N LYS A 3 -22.87 17.73 40.43
CA LYS A 3 -21.44 17.84 40.74
C LYS A 3 -20.71 16.73 39.96
N ARG A 4 -19.97 17.07 38.90
CA ARG A 4 -19.00 16.14 38.30
C ARG A 4 -17.81 16.01 39.27
N ALA A 5 -17.63 14.80 39.81
CA ALA A 5 -16.54 14.48 40.71
C ALA A 5 -15.21 14.43 39.94
N PHE A 6 -14.25 15.26 40.34
CA PHE A 6 -12.86 15.12 39.89
C PHE A 6 -12.25 13.84 40.50
N PRO A 7 -11.48 13.05 39.72
CA PRO A 7 -10.80 11.88 40.26
C PRO A 7 -9.76 12.32 41.30
N ALA A 8 -9.70 11.56 42.40
CA ALA A 8 -8.81 11.83 43.51
C ALA A 8 -7.33 11.84 43.08
N PRO A 9 -6.49 12.72 43.67
CA PRO A 9 -5.12 13.01 43.20
C PRO A 9 -4.17 11.80 43.17
N TRP A 10 -4.48 10.73 43.91
CA TRP A 10 -3.68 9.50 43.90
C TRP A 10 -3.88 8.66 42.62
N LYS A 11 -5.02 8.78 41.92
CA LYS A 11 -5.22 8.11 40.62
C LYS A 11 -4.40 8.75 39.50
N ILE A 12 -4.12 10.06 39.59
CA ILE A 12 -3.27 10.78 38.64
C ILE A 12 -1.79 10.44 38.86
N LEU A 13 -1.37 10.30 40.12
CA LEU A 13 0.02 9.95 40.46
C LEU A 13 0.39 8.54 40.00
N SER A 14 -0.53 7.57 40.08
CA SER A 14 -0.31 6.19 39.60
C SER A 14 -0.20 6.08 38.08
N ILE A 15 -0.84 6.99 37.33
CA ILE A 15 -0.76 7.06 35.86
C ILE A 15 0.60 7.62 35.44
N PHE A 16 1.10 8.66 36.14
CA PHE A 16 2.41 9.26 35.86
C PHE A 16 3.59 8.38 36.26
N THR A 17 3.51 7.65 37.39
CA THR A 17 4.56 6.70 37.79
C THR A 17 4.59 5.45 36.91
N GLY A 18 3.44 4.99 36.42
CA GLY A 18 3.36 3.90 35.43
C GLY A 18 3.97 4.28 34.08
N LEU A 19 3.72 5.50 33.59
CA LEU A 19 4.25 6.00 32.32
C LEU A 19 5.77 6.26 32.35
N MET A 20 6.32 6.74 33.47
CA MET A 20 7.75 6.98 33.61
C MET A 20 8.56 5.67 33.74
N LEU A 21 8.02 4.64 34.42
CA LEU A 21 8.65 3.31 34.50
C LEU A 21 8.60 2.59 33.14
N LEU A 22 7.52 2.72 32.38
CA LEU A 22 7.43 2.17 31.02
C LEU A 22 8.37 2.90 30.02
N ALA A 23 8.58 4.20 30.19
CA ALA A 23 9.54 4.96 29.37
C ALA A 23 11.00 4.59 29.67
N TRP A 24 11.36 4.32 30.93
CA TRP A 24 12.72 3.91 31.33
C TRP A 24 13.04 2.45 30.97
N VAL A 25 12.06 1.55 31.08
CA VAL A 25 12.21 0.15 30.66
C VAL A 25 12.35 0.06 29.14
N ASN A 26 11.60 0.86 28.36
CA ASN A 26 11.79 0.88 26.90
C ASN A 26 13.15 1.45 26.48
N LEU A 27 13.67 2.51 27.12
CA LEU A 27 14.95 3.12 26.73
C LEU A 27 16.18 2.22 27.00
N THR A 28 16.05 1.25 27.92
CA THR A 28 17.12 0.29 28.25
C THR A 28 16.98 -1.05 27.51
N LEU A 29 15.78 -1.38 27.01
CA LEU A 29 15.53 -2.59 26.21
C LEU A 29 15.70 -2.39 24.69
N SER A 30 15.74 -1.16 24.19
CA SER A 30 16.03 -0.86 22.78
C SER A 30 17.48 -1.15 22.37
N ALA A 31 18.39 -1.39 23.32
CA ALA A 31 19.79 -1.71 23.05
C ALA A 31 20.08 -3.21 22.85
N GLY A 32 19.07 -4.09 22.81
CA GLY A 32 19.37 -5.53 22.76
C GLY A 32 18.22 -6.50 22.50
N ARG A 33 17.19 -6.15 21.73
CA ARG A 33 16.16 -7.11 21.30
C ARG A 33 15.86 -7.02 19.80
N VAL A 34 16.55 -7.86 19.04
CA VAL A 34 15.99 -8.46 17.83
C VAL A 34 14.87 -9.40 18.29
N GLN A 35 13.63 -8.91 18.28
CA GLN A 35 12.47 -9.78 18.37
C GLN A 35 12.06 -10.15 16.96
N ALA A 36 12.38 -11.40 16.59
CA ALA A 36 11.78 -12.05 15.44
C ALA A 36 10.25 -11.95 15.58
N LEU A 37 9.61 -11.29 14.61
CA LEU A 37 8.18 -11.34 14.45
C LEU A 37 7.78 -12.79 14.19
N THR A 38 7.16 -13.42 15.17
CA THR A 38 6.49 -14.71 15.00
C THR A 38 5.37 -14.54 13.97
N PRO A 39 5.18 -15.49 13.04
CA PRO A 39 4.06 -15.46 12.10
C PRO A 39 2.75 -15.39 12.89
N GLY A 40 1.98 -14.33 12.66
CA GLY A 40 0.66 -14.15 13.25
C GLY A 40 -0.22 -15.34 12.92
N GLN A 41 -0.85 -15.88 13.97
CA GLN A 41 -1.86 -16.93 13.88
C GLN A 41 -2.94 -16.52 12.88
N ALA A 42 -3.18 -17.39 11.90
CA ALA A 42 -4.31 -17.33 11.01
C ALA A 42 -5.60 -17.19 11.85
N GLY A 43 -6.24 -16.04 11.74
CA GLY A 43 -7.59 -15.84 12.27
C GLY A 43 -8.51 -16.85 11.62
N ALA A 44 -9.20 -17.63 12.45
CA ALA A 44 -10.24 -18.54 12.00
C ALA A 44 -11.27 -17.77 11.16
N THR A 45 -11.45 -18.21 9.92
CA THR A 45 -12.51 -17.78 9.01
C THR A 45 -13.86 -17.85 9.71
N PRO A 46 -14.67 -16.77 9.74
CA PRO A 46 -16.06 -16.88 10.12
C PRO A 46 -16.80 -17.72 9.07
N THR A 47 -17.37 -18.85 9.50
CA THR A 47 -18.30 -19.62 8.67
C THR A 47 -19.56 -18.79 8.45
N VAL A 48 -19.62 -18.11 7.31
CA VAL A 48 -20.84 -17.42 6.85
C VAL A 48 -21.63 -18.42 6.02
N THR A 49 -22.79 -18.84 6.53
CA THR A 49 -23.77 -19.61 5.77
C THR A 49 -24.41 -18.68 4.72
N PRO A 50 -24.31 -18.97 3.42
CA PRO A 50 -24.93 -18.14 2.39
C PRO A 50 -26.45 -18.18 2.54
N THR A 51 -27.08 -17.02 2.78
CA THR A 51 -28.55 -16.87 2.92
C THR A 51 -29.18 -16.28 1.65
N ALA A 52 -28.61 -16.56 0.48
CA ALA A 52 -29.24 -16.22 -0.80
C ALA A 52 -29.26 -17.47 -1.67
N ALA A 53 -30.47 -17.99 -1.92
CA ALA A 53 -30.66 -19.08 -2.85
C ALA A 53 -30.24 -18.62 -4.27
N PRO A 54 -29.48 -19.44 -5.01
CA PRO A 54 -29.21 -19.19 -6.42
C PRO A 54 -30.53 -19.20 -7.23
N PRO A 55 -30.60 -18.50 -8.36
CA PRO A 55 -31.76 -18.55 -9.25
C PRO A 55 -32.06 -20.02 -9.62
N PRO A 56 -33.34 -20.44 -9.67
CA PRO A 56 -33.68 -21.76 -10.12
C PRO A 56 -33.38 -21.86 -11.63
N ASP A 57 -32.76 -22.96 -12.03
CA ASP A 57 -32.42 -23.38 -13.41
C ASP A 57 -31.04 -23.03 -14.01
N GLU A 58 -29.95 -23.07 -13.23
CA GLU A 58 -28.65 -23.44 -13.82
C GLU A 58 -28.24 -24.84 -13.36
N GLN A 59 -28.28 -25.78 -14.30
CA GLN A 59 -27.68 -27.11 -14.20
C GLN A 59 -26.23 -26.96 -13.68
N PRO A 60 -25.76 -27.83 -12.77
CA PRO A 60 -24.36 -27.83 -12.37
C PRO A 60 -23.52 -28.03 -13.63
N ILE A 61 -22.59 -27.11 -13.89
CA ILE A 61 -21.54 -27.24 -14.90
C ILE A 61 -20.67 -28.44 -14.51
N THR A 62 -21.11 -29.63 -14.90
CA THR A 62 -20.31 -30.85 -14.88
C THR A 62 -19.20 -30.68 -15.91
N SER A 63 -18.06 -31.31 -15.66
CA SER A 63 -16.83 -31.26 -16.47
C SER A 63 -16.96 -31.89 -17.87
N ALA A 64 -18.17 -31.98 -18.41
CA ALA A 64 -18.49 -32.57 -19.69
C ALA A 64 -19.38 -31.59 -20.48
N SER A 65 -18.82 -30.45 -20.88
CA SER A 65 -19.34 -29.80 -22.08
C SER A 65 -19.04 -30.70 -23.28
N PRO A 66 -19.97 -30.90 -24.22
CA PRO A 66 -19.82 -31.83 -25.34
C PRO A 66 -18.79 -31.36 -26.39
N HIS A 67 -18.12 -30.23 -26.17
CA HIS A 67 -17.11 -29.67 -27.05
C HIS A 67 -15.77 -29.66 -26.34
N ALA A 68 -14.80 -30.39 -26.90
CA ALA A 68 -13.43 -30.33 -26.41
C ALA A 68 -12.84 -28.96 -26.79
N THR A 69 -11.90 -28.44 -26.01
CA THR A 69 -11.12 -27.23 -26.33
C THR A 69 -10.58 -27.24 -27.77
N GLY A 70 -10.36 -28.43 -28.34
CA GLY A 70 -9.96 -28.66 -29.73
C GLY A 70 -10.95 -28.20 -30.81
N ASP A 71 -12.24 -28.07 -30.52
CA ASP A 71 -13.26 -27.66 -31.50
C ASP A 71 -13.21 -26.14 -31.74
N CYS A 72 -13.00 -25.35 -30.70
CA CYS A 72 -12.84 -23.89 -30.78
C CYS A 72 -11.66 -23.51 -31.71
N PHE A 73 -10.62 -24.33 -31.63
CA PHE A 73 -9.37 -24.23 -32.37
C PHE A 73 -9.48 -24.53 -33.87
N ALA A 74 -10.60 -25.07 -34.35
CA ALA A 74 -10.83 -25.27 -35.78
C ALA A 74 -10.96 -23.93 -36.53
N CYS A 75 -11.57 -22.94 -35.87
CA CYS A 75 -11.77 -21.60 -36.43
C CYS A 75 -10.81 -20.58 -35.82
N HIS A 76 -10.73 -20.50 -34.49
CA HIS A 76 -10.01 -19.42 -33.82
C HIS A 76 -8.49 -19.49 -33.95
N SER A 77 -7.90 -20.55 -34.51
CA SER A 77 -6.47 -20.61 -34.81
C SER A 77 -6.12 -20.29 -36.27
N GLN A 78 -7.06 -19.78 -37.05
CA GLN A 78 -6.80 -19.40 -38.45
C GLN A 78 -6.15 -18.02 -38.49
N ALA A 79 -4.92 -17.95 -39.03
CA ALA A 79 -4.15 -16.71 -39.09
C ALA A 79 -4.91 -15.63 -39.88
N GLY A 80 -4.94 -14.41 -39.33
CA GLY A 80 -5.66 -13.28 -39.95
C GLY A 80 -7.18 -13.33 -39.76
N MET A 81 -7.70 -14.19 -38.88
CA MET A 81 -9.13 -14.16 -38.52
C MET A 81 -9.44 -12.93 -37.67
N THR A 82 -10.31 -12.06 -38.19
CA THR A 82 -10.69 -10.81 -37.52
C THR A 82 -12.20 -10.63 -37.53
N GLY A 83 -12.69 -9.75 -36.67
CA GLY A 83 -14.08 -9.35 -36.61
C GLY A 83 -14.15 -7.83 -36.66
N MET A 84 -15.15 -7.30 -37.34
CA MET A 84 -15.42 -5.88 -37.42
C MET A 84 -16.60 -5.55 -36.52
N THR A 85 -16.43 -4.57 -35.66
CA THR A 85 -17.50 -4.02 -34.82
C THR A 85 -18.36 -3.04 -35.61
N LYS A 86 -19.50 -2.61 -35.06
CA LYS A 86 -20.47 -1.78 -35.78
C LYS A 86 -19.93 -0.38 -36.12
N ASP A 87 -19.00 0.14 -35.33
CA ASP A 87 -18.33 1.42 -35.58
C ASP A 87 -17.16 1.31 -36.60
N GLY A 88 -16.84 0.09 -37.02
CA GLY A 88 -15.80 -0.20 -38.00
C GLY A 88 -14.45 -0.58 -37.41
N ASP A 89 -14.31 -0.67 -36.09
CA ASP A 89 -13.06 -1.15 -35.49
C ASP A 89 -12.84 -2.64 -35.80
N GLU A 90 -11.62 -2.97 -36.22
CA GLU A 90 -11.15 -4.34 -36.38
C GLU A 90 -10.68 -4.93 -35.05
N TYR A 91 -11.11 -6.16 -34.76
CA TYR A 91 -10.77 -6.91 -33.57
C TYR A 91 -10.25 -8.30 -33.94
N SER A 92 -9.08 -8.68 -33.43
CA SER A 92 -8.52 -10.01 -33.70
C SER A 92 -9.37 -11.10 -33.03
N LEU A 93 -9.88 -12.03 -33.84
CA LEU A 93 -10.50 -13.28 -33.38
C LEU A 93 -9.49 -14.44 -33.40
N TYR A 94 -8.31 -14.20 -33.97
CA TYR A 94 -7.20 -15.12 -33.97
C TYR A 94 -6.65 -15.35 -32.56
N PHE A 95 -6.36 -16.62 -32.31
CA PHE A 95 -5.82 -17.14 -31.08
C PHE A 95 -4.63 -18.05 -31.43
N ASP A 96 -3.48 -17.74 -30.83
CA ASP A 96 -2.29 -18.55 -30.99
C ASP A 96 -2.29 -19.73 -30.00
N LYS A 97 -2.41 -20.94 -30.56
CA LYS A 97 -2.38 -22.21 -29.84
C LYS A 97 -1.10 -22.44 -29.03
N PHE A 98 0.02 -21.85 -29.45
CA PHE A 98 1.31 -22.07 -28.77
C PHE A 98 1.40 -21.27 -27.47
N HIS A 99 0.92 -20.03 -27.46
CA HIS A 99 0.92 -19.17 -26.27
C HIS A 99 -0.15 -19.54 -25.23
N TYR A 100 -1.16 -20.32 -25.62
CA TYR A 100 -2.19 -20.80 -24.71
C TYR A 100 -1.71 -21.81 -23.67
N GLN A 101 -0.65 -22.57 -23.95
CA GLN A 101 -0.18 -23.57 -22.98
C GLN A 101 0.33 -22.92 -21.68
N ASP A 102 0.60 -21.61 -21.71
CA ASP A 102 1.12 -20.84 -20.58
C ASP A 102 0.03 -20.15 -19.75
N THR A 103 -1.25 -20.19 -20.15
CA THR A 103 -2.34 -19.60 -19.35
C THR A 103 -2.76 -20.53 -18.22
N LEU A 104 -3.09 -19.94 -17.07
CA LEU A 104 -3.64 -20.65 -15.92
C LEU A 104 -5.06 -21.18 -16.17
N HIS A 105 -5.74 -20.73 -17.23
CA HIS A 105 -7.10 -21.14 -17.60
C HIS A 105 -7.09 -21.98 -18.88
N SER A 106 -7.48 -23.26 -18.78
CA SER A 106 -7.34 -24.27 -19.86
C SER A 106 -8.65 -24.69 -20.54
N ASN A 107 -9.76 -23.99 -20.30
CA ASN A 107 -11.05 -24.32 -20.93
C ASN A 107 -11.81 -23.05 -21.38
N CYS A 108 -12.06 -22.97 -22.70
CA CYS A 108 -12.71 -21.84 -23.35
C CYS A 108 -14.13 -21.57 -22.82
N VAL A 109 -14.94 -22.62 -22.61
CA VAL A 109 -16.37 -22.46 -22.29
C VAL A 109 -16.61 -21.94 -20.87
N PHE A 110 -15.60 -21.98 -20.00
CA PHE A 110 -15.70 -21.38 -18.67
C PHE A 110 -15.70 -19.86 -18.70
N CYS A 111 -14.96 -19.26 -19.65
CA CYS A 111 -14.92 -17.81 -19.83
C CYS A 111 -15.92 -17.34 -20.91
N HIS A 112 -16.07 -18.10 -22.00
CA HIS A 112 -17.03 -17.81 -23.07
C HIS A 112 -18.43 -18.34 -22.75
N VAL A 113 -19.02 -17.82 -21.69
CA VAL A 113 -20.29 -18.32 -21.11
C VAL A 113 -21.50 -18.16 -22.04
N ASN A 114 -21.42 -17.23 -22.99
CA ASN A 114 -22.43 -16.99 -24.01
C ASN A 114 -22.26 -17.87 -25.25
N GLN A 115 -21.19 -18.67 -25.32
CA GLN A 115 -20.85 -19.54 -26.45
C GLN A 115 -20.74 -20.99 -25.97
N LYS A 116 -21.90 -21.58 -25.62
CA LYS A 116 -21.99 -22.92 -25.02
C LYS A 116 -22.02 -24.06 -26.05
N SER A 117 -22.17 -23.74 -27.33
CA SER A 117 -22.34 -24.70 -28.43
C SER A 117 -21.35 -24.42 -29.56
N TYR A 118 -21.03 -25.48 -30.30
CA TYR A 118 -20.29 -25.40 -31.57
C TYR A 118 -21.13 -26.06 -32.68
N PRO A 119 -21.37 -25.37 -33.81
CA PRO A 119 -21.12 -23.94 -34.06
C PRO A 119 -21.90 -23.04 -33.09
N HIS A 120 -21.41 -21.82 -32.82
CA HIS A 120 -22.07 -20.88 -31.89
C HIS A 120 -23.54 -20.65 -32.28
N ASP A 121 -24.47 -20.74 -31.32
CA ASP A 121 -25.93 -20.55 -31.53
C ASP A 121 -26.30 -19.19 -32.15
N SER A 122 -25.40 -18.21 -32.03
CA SER A 122 -25.57 -16.84 -32.53
C SER A 122 -24.90 -16.58 -33.89
N SER A 123 -24.21 -17.55 -34.48
CA SER A 123 -23.57 -17.36 -35.78
C SER A 123 -24.62 -17.38 -36.90
N PRO A 124 -24.96 -16.24 -37.54
CA PRO A 124 -25.77 -16.31 -38.75
C PRO A 124 -25.04 -17.17 -39.78
N THR A 125 -25.79 -17.87 -40.65
CA THR A 125 -25.26 -18.66 -41.77
C THR A 125 -24.24 -17.89 -42.62
N GLN A 126 -24.33 -16.56 -42.63
CA GLN A 126 -23.37 -15.63 -43.24
C GLN A 126 -21.94 -15.74 -42.67
N SER A 127 -21.78 -16.13 -41.40
CA SER A 127 -20.48 -16.33 -40.77
C SER A 127 -19.77 -17.55 -41.37
N CYS A 128 -20.49 -18.62 -41.65
CA CYS A 128 -19.94 -19.82 -42.26
C CYS A 128 -19.51 -19.56 -43.72
N ALA A 129 -20.22 -18.66 -44.42
CA ALA A 129 -19.90 -18.28 -45.80
C ALA A 129 -18.53 -17.61 -45.96
N VAL A 130 -17.95 -17.06 -44.87
CA VAL A 130 -16.60 -16.49 -44.87
C VAL A 130 -15.55 -17.56 -45.21
N CYS A 131 -15.73 -18.80 -44.76
CA CYS A 131 -14.81 -19.91 -45.06
C CYS A 131 -15.38 -20.93 -46.05
N HIS A 132 -16.71 -21.05 -46.13
CA HIS A 132 -17.42 -21.96 -47.03
C HIS A 132 -18.09 -21.17 -48.17
N TRP A 133 -17.37 -20.21 -48.76
CA TRP A 133 -17.90 -19.31 -49.78
C TRP A 133 -18.46 -20.08 -50.99
N GLU A 134 -17.80 -21.17 -51.41
CA GLU A 134 -18.29 -22.01 -52.51
C GLU A 134 -19.65 -22.64 -52.20
N ALA A 135 -19.81 -23.20 -51.00
CA ALA A 135 -21.07 -23.79 -50.55
C ALA A 135 -22.16 -22.73 -50.34
N ALA A 136 -21.77 -21.50 -50.02
CA ALA A 136 -22.66 -20.36 -49.88
C ALA A 136 -22.97 -19.63 -51.20
N GLY A 137 -22.37 -20.04 -52.32
CA GLY A 137 -22.50 -19.34 -53.61
C GLY A 137 -21.89 -17.94 -53.60
N ALA A 138 -20.95 -17.67 -52.70
CA ALA A 138 -20.22 -16.43 -52.56
C ALA A 138 -18.85 -16.51 -53.26
N PRO A 139 -18.32 -15.38 -53.77
CA PRO A 139 -16.94 -15.33 -54.25
C PRO A 139 -15.95 -15.59 -53.11
N ALA A 140 -14.76 -16.08 -53.45
CA ALA A 140 -13.69 -16.25 -52.46
C ALA A 140 -13.40 -14.93 -51.75
N PRO A 141 -13.16 -14.93 -50.42
CA PRO A 141 -12.80 -13.72 -49.70
C PRO A 141 -11.47 -13.15 -50.24
N ASP A 142 -11.49 -11.89 -50.65
CA ASP A 142 -10.28 -11.14 -50.98
C ASP A 142 -9.66 -10.59 -49.69
N GLY A 143 -8.73 -11.34 -49.08
CA GLY A 143 -7.99 -10.91 -47.88
C GLY A 143 -8.35 -11.66 -46.59
N PRO A 144 -8.12 -11.07 -45.40
CA PRO A 144 -8.33 -11.73 -44.11
C PRO A 144 -9.80 -12.08 -43.85
N LEU A 145 -10.02 -13.22 -43.17
CA LEU A 145 -11.34 -13.74 -42.84
C LEU A 145 -12.01 -12.83 -41.81
N THR A 146 -12.90 -11.95 -42.29
CA THR A 146 -13.52 -10.90 -41.48
C THR A 146 -14.98 -11.22 -41.17
N PHE A 147 -15.33 -11.23 -39.87
CA PHE A 147 -16.69 -11.51 -39.38
C PHE A 147 -17.37 -10.23 -38.88
N GLN A 148 -18.69 -10.11 -38.99
CA GLN A 148 -19.41 -8.99 -38.38
C GLN A 148 -19.74 -9.31 -36.92
N LEU A 149 -19.33 -8.43 -36.00
CA LEU A 149 -19.48 -8.61 -34.57
C LEU A 149 -20.72 -7.88 -34.03
N PRO A 150 -21.43 -8.43 -33.02
CA PRO A 150 -22.62 -7.81 -32.46
C PRO A 150 -22.34 -6.61 -31.53
N TYR A 151 -21.09 -6.16 -31.45
CA TYR A 151 -20.61 -5.12 -30.53
C TYR A 151 -20.53 -3.76 -31.23
N GLU A 152 -20.80 -2.69 -30.47
CA GLU A 152 -20.67 -1.32 -30.98
C GLU A 152 -19.22 -0.97 -31.31
N ASP A 153 -18.30 -1.27 -30.38
CA ASP A 153 -16.87 -0.96 -30.47
C ASP A 153 -16.01 -2.03 -29.77
N THR A 154 -14.70 -1.97 -29.94
CA THR A 154 -13.75 -2.90 -29.29
C THR A 154 -13.79 -2.83 -27.77
N ARG A 155 -14.16 -1.68 -27.21
CA ARG A 155 -14.27 -1.51 -25.76
C ARG A 155 -15.46 -2.27 -25.18
N ALA A 156 -16.57 -2.40 -25.91
CA ALA A 156 -17.72 -3.18 -25.49
C ALA A 156 -17.35 -4.66 -25.33
N ILE A 157 -16.50 -5.18 -26.21
CA ILE A 157 -15.95 -6.54 -26.12
C ILE A 157 -15.15 -6.70 -24.82
N ALA A 158 -14.23 -5.77 -24.53
CA ALA A 158 -13.41 -5.83 -23.31
C ALA A 158 -14.27 -5.80 -22.02
N LEU A 159 -15.34 -5.01 -22.01
CA LEU A 159 -16.27 -4.93 -20.88
C LEU A 159 -17.09 -6.22 -20.71
N GLU A 160 -17.53 -6.86 -21.80
CA GLU A 160 -18.20 -8.16 -21.74
C GLU A 160 -17.25 -9.25 -21.22
N ILE A 161 -16.01 -9.32 -21.74
CA ILE A 161 -15.01 -10.27 -21.25
C ILE A 161 -14.74 -10.03 -19.76
N ASN A 162 -14.60 -8.79 -19.33
CA ASN A 162 -14.41 -8.48 -17.91
C ASN A 162 -15.57 -8.97 -17.03
N ALA A 163 -16.82 -8.85 -17.49
CA ALA A 163 -17.98 -9.33 -16.75
C ALA A 163 -17.96 -10.85 -16.53
N SER A 164 -17.40 -11.62 -17.47
CA SER A 164 -17.23 -13.07 -17.33
C SER A 164 -16.36 -13.46 -16.12
N CYS A 165 -15.35 -12.65 -15.80
CA CYS A 165 -14.41 -12.92 -14.72
C CYS A 165 -15.09 -12.92 -13.35
N MET A 166 -16.12 -12.07 -13.18
CA MET A 166 -16.83 -11.87 -11.91
C MET A 166 -17.52 -13.15 -11.40
N ARG A 167 -17.88 -14.06 -12.32
CA ARG A 167 -18.55 -15.34 -11.98
C ARG A 167 -17.71 -16.21 -11.05
N CYS A 168 -16.39 -16.11 -11.13
CA CYS A 168 -15.46 -16.90 -10.31
C CYS A 168 -14.57 -16.03 -9.42
N HIS A 169 -14.16 -14.83 -9.87
CA HIS A 169 -13.22 -13.96 -9.15
C HIS A 169 -13.90 -12.89 -8.28
N GLY A 170 -15.01 -13.24 -7.60
CA GLY A 170 -15.81 -12.28 -6.83
C GLY A 170 -15.03 -11.51 -5.75
N GLU A 171 -14.02 -12.12 -5.12
CA GLU A 171 -13.17 -11.44 -4.13
C GLU A 171 -12.26 -10.39 -4.77
N ALA A 172 -11.65 -10.69 -5.92
CA ALA A 172 -10.84 -9.72 -6.66
C ALA A 172 -11.69 -8.52 -7.11
N PHE A 173 -12.95 -8.77 -7.53
CA PHE A 173 -13.89 -7.70 -7.85
C PHE A 173 -14.20 -6.80 -6.65
N LYS A 174 -14.29 -7.36 -5.43
CA LYS A 174 -14.44 -6.56 -4.21
C LYS A 174 -13.20 -5.75 -3.90
N GLU A 175 -12.01 -6.32 -4.10
CA GLU A 175 -10.73 -5.64 -3.83
C GLU A 175 -10.56 -4.38 -4.71
N ILE A 176 -10.90 -4.49 -6.00
CA ILE A 176 -10.79 -3.37 -6.94
C ILE A 176 -11.83 -2.27 -6.73
N GLU A 177 -12.91 -2.47 -5.96
CA GLU A 177 -13.91 -1.42 -5.70
C GLU A 177 -13.29 -0.15 -5.12
N THR A 178 -12.25 -0.34 -4.31
CA THR A 178 -11.50 0.76 -3.68
C THR A 178 -10.49 1.42 -4.61
N SER A 179 -10.23 0.86 -5.79
CA SER A 179 -9.28 1.38 -6.78
C SER A 179 -9.75 2.71 -7.37
N VAL A 180 -8.82 3.63 -7.60
CA VAL A 180 -9.07 4.87 -8.33
C VAL A 180 -9.55 4.60 -9.77
N HIS A 181 -9.13 3.48 -10.38
CA HIS A 181 -9.59 3.09 -11.71
C HIS A 181 -11.09 2.76 -11.68
N THR A 182 -11.55 1.95 -10.73
CA THR A 182 -12.97 1.62 -10.58
C THR A 182 -13.81 2.84 -10.21
N ARG A 183 -13.34 3.69 -9.28
CA ARG A 183 -14.04 4.95 -8.94
C ARG A 183 -14.16 5.91 -10.12
N THR A 184 -13.21 5.89 -11.05
CA THR A 184 -13.25 6.68 -12.27
C THR A 184 -14.23 6.09 -13.28
N MET A 185 -14.29 4.76 -13.38
CA MET A 185 -15.25 4.05 -14.23
C MET A 185 -16.69 4.40 -13.88
N SER A 186 -17.03 4.47 -12.58
CA SER A 186 -18.38 4.81 -12.09
C SER A 186 -18.85 6.24 -12.42
N LYS A 187 -17.99 7.07 -13.02
CA LYS A 187 -18.32 8.43 -13.50
C LYS A 187 -18.56 8.46 -15.02
N ASP A 188 -19.18 7.41 -15.55
CA ASP A 188 -19.42 7.18 -16.98
C ASP A 188 -18.16 7.13 -17.85
N ASN A 189 -16.98 6.92 -17.26
CA ASN A 189 -15.74 6.73 -18.02
C ASN A 189 -15.54 5.25 -18.33
N ARG A 190 -16.16 4.79 -19.41
CA ARG A 190 -16.00 3.40 -19.89
C ARG A 190 -14.56 3.02 -20.24
N PHE A 191 -13.63 3.97 -20.38
CA PHE A 191 -12.21 3.73 -20.70
C PHE A 191 -11.31 3.56 -19.47
N ALA A 192 -11.85 3.62 -18.26
CA ALA A 192 -11.10 3.23 -17.07
C ALA A 192 -10.66 1.75 -17.18
N PRO A 193 -9.42 1.38 -16.82
CA PRO A 193 -8.92 0.04 -17.05
C PRO A 193 -9.68 -0.99 -16.22
N VAL A 194 -9.98 -2.13 -16.84
CA VAL A 194 -10.61 -3.33 -16.27
C VAL A 194 -9.64 -4.50 -16.29
N CYS A 195 -10.05 -5.67 -15.80
CA CYS A 195 -9.16 -6.83 -15.64
C CYS A 195 -8.41 -7.17 -16.92
N VAL A 196 -9.06 -7.10 -18.08
CA VAL A 196 -8.46 -7.49 -19.38
C VAL A 196 -7.42 -6.50 -19.91
N ASP A 197 -7.43 -5.25 -19.45
CA ASP A 197 -6.45 -4.23 -19.85
C ASP A 197 -5.08 -4.52 -19.20
N CYS A 198 -5.12 -5.10 -17.99
CA CYS A 198 -3.97 -5.50 -17.20
C CYS A 198 -3.58 -6.98 -17.45
N HIS A 199 -4.54 -7.88 -17.33
CA HIS A 199 -4.41 -9.31 -17.57
C HIS A 199 -4.89 -9.64 -18.98
N THR A 200 -3.96 -9.77 -19.92
CA THR A 200 -4.32 -10.05 -21.31
C THR A 200 -5.08 -11.38 -21.40
N PRO A 201 -6.31 -11.39 -21.95
CA PRO A 201 -7.09 -12.61 -22.15
C PRO A 201 -6.30 -13.65 -22.93
N HIS A 202 -6.62 -14.94 -22.72
CA HIS A 202 -5.96 -16.08 -23.37
C HIS A 202 -4.48 -16.30 -23.04
N VAL A 203 -3.81 -15.36 -22.39
CA VAL A 203 -2.43 -15.48 -21.88
C VAL A 203 -2.35 -15.05 -20.40
N ILE A 204 -3.44 -15.32 -19.65
CA ILE A 204 -3.57 -14.95 -18.25
C ILE A 204 -2.58 -15.76 -17.42
N LYS A 205 -1.51 -15.10 -16.99
CA LYS A 205 -0.45 -15.65 -16.15
C LYS A 205 -0.18 -14.75 -14.94
N ILE A 206 0.58 -15.27 -13.99
CA ILE A 206 1.08 -14.47 -12.86
C ILE A 206 1.98 -13.36 -13.43
N ILE A 207 1.66 -12.13 -13.08
CA ILE A 207 2.43 -10.96 -13.48
C ILE A 207 3.73 -10.95 -12.67
N ASN A 208 4.86 -11.10 -13.35
CA ASN A 208 6.16 -10.90 -12.74
C ASN A 208 6.47 -9.40 -12.60
N ARG A 209 7.47 -9.06 -11.78
CA ARG A 209 7.78 -7.66 -11.45
C ARG A 209 8.23 -6.83 -12.66
N GLN A 210 9.01 -7.40 -13.57
CA GLN A 210 9.45 -6.70 -14.79
C GLN A 210 8.26 -6.33 -15.68
N TYR A 211 7.36 -7.28 -15.92
CA TYR A 211 6.16 -7.04 -16.70
C TYR A 211 5.20 -6.10 -15.97
N GLY A 212 5.06 -6.23 -14.64
CA GLY A 212 4.25 -5.35 -13.79
C GLY A 212 4.69 -3.88 -13.89
N ALA A 213 6.00 -3.61 -13.89
CA ALA A 213 6.52 -2.25 -14.08
C ALA A 213 6.20 -1.65 -15.46
N GLN A 214 6.09 -2.49 -16.49
CA GLN A 214 5.78 -2.05 -17.86
C GLN A 214 4.28 -1.95 -18.11
N LEU A 215 3.46 -2.71 -17.40
CA LEU A 215 2.03 -2.80 -17.66
C LEU A 215 1.33 -1.45 -17.57
N CYS A 216 1.72 -0.63 -16.59
CA CYS A 216 1.19 0.70 -16.39
C CYS A 216 1.51 1.65 -17.55
N SER A 217 2.59 1.41 -18.30
CA SER A 217 3.06 2.30 -19.38
C SER A 217 2.08 2.41 -20.55
N LYS A 218 1.19 1.42 -20.72
CA LYS A 218 0.11 1.46 -21.72
C LYS A 218 -0.73 2.74 -21.62
N CYS A 219 -0.90 3.26 -20.40
CA CYS A 219 -1.68 4.47 -20.13
C CYS A 219 -0.86 5.57 -19.42
N HIS A 220 0.13 5.20 -18.62
CA HIS A 220 0.94 6.09 -17.77
C HIS A 220 2.38 6.26 -18.28
N LEU A 221 2.54 6.43 -19.60
CA LEU A 221 3.84 6.47 -20.26
C LEU A 221 4.80 7.50 -19.65
N ALA A 222 4.32 8.72 -19.38
CA ALA A 222 5.16 9.78 -18.81
C ALA A 222 5.69 9.41 -17.41
N GLN A 223 4.84 8.78 -16.57
CA GLN A 223 5.24 8.32 -15.24
C GLN A 223 6.20 7.15 -15.33
N THR A 224 5.99 6.21 -16.26
CA THR A 224 6.93 5.10 -16.50
C THR A 224 8.29 5.62 -16.94
N ILE A 225 8.36 6.59 -17.85
CA ILE A 225 9.64 7.18 -18.28
C ILE A 225 10.37 7.82 -17.10
N ALA A 226 9.66 8.57 -16.26
CA ALA A 226 10.25 9.16 -15.04
C ALA A 226 10.74 8.08 -14.07
N TYR A 227 9.95 7.02 -13.86
CA TYR A 227 10.32 5.86 -13.04
C TYR A 227 11.58 5.17 -13.56
N GLU A 228 11.66 4.90 -14.86
CA GLU A 228 12.83 4.27 -15.46
C GLU A 228 14.11 5.09 -15.30
N SER A 229 14.01 6.42 -15.20
CA SER A 229 15.15 7.30 -14.92
C SER A 229 15.54 7.40 -13.44
N SER A 230 14.72 6.85 -12.53
CA SER A 230 15.01 6.83 -11.09
C SER A 230 16.02 5.77 -10.70
N VAL A 231 16.54 5.84 -9.47
CA VAL A 231 17.40 4.78 -8.91
C VAL A 231 16.67 3.44 -8.82
N HIS A 232 15.35 3.44 -8.55
CA HIS A 232 14.55 2.22 -8.48
C HIS A 232 14.36 1.60 -9.86
N GLY A 233 13.91 2.38 -10.84
CA GLY A 233 13.68 1.89 -12.20
C GLY A 233 14.97 1.48 -12.91
N THR A 234 16.06 2.23 -12.70
CA THR A 234 17.38 1.87 -13.24
C THR A 234 17.86 0.55 -12.67
N ALA A 235 17.77 0.35 -11.34
CA ALA A 235 18.18 -0.91 -10.72
C ALA A 235 17.29 -2.09 -11.17
N LEU A 236 15.98 -1.89 -11.33
CA LEU A 236 15.10 -2.94 -11.85
C LEU A 236 15.48 -3.33 -13.29
N LYS A 237 15.67 -2.34 -14.17
CA LYS A 237 15.83 -2.56 -15.61
C LYS A 237 17.26 -2.96 -15.98
N ALA A 238 18.27 -2.30 -15.45
CA ALA A 238 19.67 -2.51 -15.80
C ALA A 238 20.32 -3.65 -15.01
N GLU A 239 19.97 -3.79 -13.73
CA GLU A 239 20.61 -4.77 -12.83
C GLU A 239 19.73 -5.98 -12.54
N ASN A 240 18.50 -6.01 -13.08
CA ASN A 240 17.48 -7.01 -12.74
C ASN A 240 17.22 -7.13 -11.22
N ASN A 241 17.41 -6.04 -10.49
CA ASN A 241 17.32 -6.03 -9.04
C ASN A 241 15.85 -6.09 -8.60
N GLN A 242 15.44 -7.20 -7.97
CA GLN A 242 14.07 -7.41 -7.52
C GLN A 242 13.76 -6.75 -6.17
N ASP A 243 14.76 -6.21 -5.48
CA ASP A 243 14.63 -5.61 -4.15
C ASP A 243 14.08 -4.16 -4.20
N VAL A 244 13.93 -3.58 -5.39
CA VAL A 244 13.41 -2.22 -5.62
C VAL A 244 11.92 -2.23 -5.93
N PRO A 245 11.16 -1.19 -5.56
CA PRO A 245 9.72 -1.13 -5.79
C PRO A 245 9.38 -0.94 -7.27
N ILE A 246 8.24 -1.48 -7.70
CA ILE A 246 7.57 -1.17 -8.98
C ILE A 246 6.27 -0.40 -8.69
N CYS A 247 5.47 -0.13 -9.72
CA CYS A 247 4.27 0.71 -9.63
C CYS A 247 3.28 0.26 -8.54
N ASP A 248 3.05 -1.05 -8.41
CA ASP A 248 2.08 -1.63 -7.48
C ASP A 248 2.58 -1.73 -6.03
N ASP A 249 3.89 -1.69 -5.77
CA ASP A 249 4.42 -1.62 -4.41
C ASP A 249 4.07 -0.28 -3.73
N CYS A 250 3.92 0.77 -4.53
CA CYS A 250 3.53 2.11 -4.06
C CYS A 250 2.03 2.37 -4.22
N HIS A 251 1.43 1.99 -5.34
CA HIS A 251 0.03 2.26 -5.63
C HIS A 251 -0.92 1.12 -5.28
N GLY A 252 -0.44 -0.11 -5.07
CA GLY A 252 -1.29 -1.31 -5.01
C GLY A 252 -1.62 -1.86 -6.40
N ALA A 253 -1.75 -3.19 -6.52
CA ALA A 253 -2.02 -3.86 -7.79
C ALA A 253 -3.51 -3.80 -8.18
N HIS A 254 -4.38 -4.27 -7.29
CA HIS A 254 -5.84 -4.28 -7.49
C HIS A 254 -6.52 -3.12 -6.76
N SER A 255 -6.03 -2.74 -5.58
CA SER A 255 -6.49 -1.62 -4.77
C SER A 255 -5.74 -0.32 -5.10
N VAL A 256 -5.61 0.00 -6.40
CA VAL A 256 -4.79 1.13 -6.89
C VAL A 256 -5.21 2.44 -6.23
N ILE A 257 -4.38 2.97 -5.33
CA ILE A 257 -4.62 4.24 -4.66
C ILE A 257 -4.24 5.41 -5.57
N GLY A 258 -5.11 6.41 -5.64
CA GLY A 258 -4.90 7.58 -6.48
C GLY A 258 -3.84 8.51 -5.88
N PRO A 259 -2.99 9.16 -6.71
CA PRO A 259 -1.93 10.06 -6.22
C PRO A 259 -2.47 11.33 -5.53
N ARG A 260 -3.78 11.61 -5.65
CA ARG A 260 -4.47 12.73 -5.00
C ARG A 260 -5.27 12.31 -3.77
N ASP A 261 -5.32 11.02 -3.47
CA ASP A 261 -6.03 10.52 -2.30
C ASP A 261 -5.23 10.90 -1.05
N ALA A 262 -5.91 11.45 -0.04
CA ALA A 262 -5.24 11.84 1.21
C ALA A 262 -4.48 10.67 1.83
N ALA A 263 -5.06 9.46 1.78
CA ALA A 263 -4.43 8.24 2.30
C ALA A 263 -3.05 7.96 1.67
N PHE A 264 -2.83 8.24 0.38
CA PHE A 264 -1.53 8.04 -0.26
C PHE A 264 -0.43 8.85 0.42
N ARG A 265 -0.73 10.11 0.76
CA ARG A 265 0.20 10.99 1.48
C ARG A 265 0.38 10.56 2.94
N LEU A 266 -0.69 10.13 3.59
CA LEU A 266 -0.65 9.74 5.00
C LEU A 266 0.10 8.43 5.21
N ASP A 267 0.08 7.53 4.24
CA ASP A 267 0.71 6.21 4.32
C ASP A 267 2.10 6.18 3.67
N ALA A 268 2.57 7.32 3.14
CA ALA A 268 3.86 7.42 2.45
C ALA A 268 5.04 6.95 3.31
N PHE A 269 5.05 7.26 4.61
CA PHE A 269 6.13 6.82 5.50
C PHE A 269 6.15 5.31 5.71
N GLU A 270 4.97 4.66 5.74
CA GLU A 270 4.86 3.21 5.86
C GLU A 270 5.24 2.55 4.52
N MET A 271 4.77 3.10 3.41
CA MET A 271 5.08 2.65 2.06
C MET A 271 6.58 2.64 1.78
N CYS A 272 7.27 3.76 2.01
CA CYS A 272 8.73 3.84 1.86
C CYS A 272 9.44 3.00 2.95
N GLY A 273 8.92 3.03 4.17
CA GLY A 273 9.45 2.33 5.34
C GLY A 273 9.51 0.82 5.21
N LYS A 274 8.56 0.19 4.49
CA LYS A 274 8.57 -1.27 4.20
C LYS A 274 9.91 -1.76 3.64
N CYS A 275 10.60 -0.92 2.87
CA CYS A 275 11.92 -1.24 2.34
C CYS A 275 13.02 -0.48 3.08
N HIS A 276 12.86 0.83 3.28
CA HIS A 276 13.91 1.69 3.83
C HIS A 276 14.13 1.57 5.34
N ALA A 277 13.24 0.90 6.08
CA ALA A 277 13.44 0.53 7.47
C ALA A 277 13.76 -0.97 7.65
N ASP A 278 13.82 -1.74 6.57
CA ASP A 278 14.20 -3.16 6.60
C ASP A 278 15.73 -3.31 6.55
N GLU A 279 16.32 -3.67 7.69
CA GLU A 279 17.76 -3.82 7.84
C GLU A 279 18.33 -4.91 6.93
N ASN A 280 17.60 -6.02 6.75
CA ASN A 280 18.08 -7.12 5.91
C ASN A 280 18.18 -6.70 4.45
N ARG A 281 17.22 -5.89 3.99
CA ARG A 281 17.20 -5.36 2.62
C ARG A 281 18.25 -4.26 2.44
N MET A 282 18.24 -3.24 3.31
CA MET A 282 19.06 -2.04 3.14
C MET A 282 20.56 -2.28 3.35
N ARG A 283 20.94 -3.25 4.20
CA ARG A 283 22.35 -3.61 4.43
C ARG A 283 23.08 -3.99 3.14
N LYS A 284 22.42 -4.67 2.20
CA LYS A 284 22.99 -5.07 0.91
C LYS A 284 23.40 -3.87 0.05
N TYR A 285 22.74 -2.74 0.25
CA TYR A 285 22.94 -1.50 -0.51
C TYR A 285 23.70 -0.43 0.28
N ASN A 286 24.15 -0.75 1.50
CA ASN A 286 24.79 0.20 2.41
C ASN A 286 23.93 1.46 2.65
N ILE A 287 22.61 1.29 2.72
CA ILE A 287 21.65 2.34 3.06
C ILE A 287 21.30 2.19 4.54
N SER A 288 21.30 3.30 5.28
CA SER A 288 20.92 3.27 6.71
C SER A 288 19.41 3.08 6.85
N THR A 289 18.99 2.26 7.81
CA THR A 289 17.58 2.16 8.21
C THR A 289 17.12 3.28 9.14
N ASP A 290 18.06 4.10 9.63
CA ASP A 290 17.74 5.27 10.45
C ASP A 290 16.94 6.32 9.67
N VAL A 291 16.82 6.21 8.35
CA VAL A 291 16.08 7.18 7.53
C VAL A 291 14.63 7.34 7.96
N LEU A 292 13.94 6.26 8.31
CA LEU A 292 12.55 6.35 8.78
C LEU A 292 12.50 6.91 10.21
N SER A 293 13.36 6.42 11.10
CA SER A 293 13.32 6.81 12.51
C SER A 293 13.70 8.28 12.71
N THR A 294 14.70 8.77 11.97
CA THR A 294 15.10 10.19 11.98
C THR A 294 14.03 11.10 11.39
N TYR A 295 13.35 10.66 10.33
CA TYR A 295 12.21 11.39 9.78
C TYR A 295 11.06 11.49 10.80
N LEU A 296 10.70 10.38 11.47
CA LEU A 296 9.63 10.39 12.47
C LEU A 296 9.97 11.21 13.73
N ASP A 297 11.26 11.40 14.01
CA ASP A 297 11.74 12.29 15.08
C ASP A 297 11.71 13.77 14.68
N ASP A 298 11.71 14.09 13.38
CA ASP A 298 11.68 15.46 12.86
C ASP A 298 10.27 16.09 12.90
N PHE A 299 10.15 17.40 12.68
CA PHE A 299 8.84 18.06 12.74
C PHE A 299 7.87 17.65 11.62
N HIS A 300 8.34 17.31 10.43
CA HIS A 300 7.53 16.85 9.30
C HIS A 300 6.95 15.45 9.55
N GLY A 301 7.76 14.52 10.07
CA GLY A 301 7.32 13.19 10.44
C GLY A 301 6.53 13.18 11.75
N ARG A 302 7.00 13.88 12.78
CA ARG A 302 6.37 13.90 14.11
C ARG A 302 5.01 14.60 14.12
N SER A 303 4.75 15.53 13.20
CA SER A 303 3.39 16.09 13.04
C SER A 303 2.39 15.02 12.59
N SER A 304 2.83 14.03 11.80
CA SER A 304 1.94 12.94 11.36
C SER A 304 1.51 12.02 12.52
N ASP A 305 2.38 11.84 13.52
CA ASP A 305 2.14 11.02 14.72
C ASP A 305 1.43 11.80 15.85
N LEU A 306 1.89 13.02 16.17
CA LEU A 306 1.36 13.83 17.28
C LEU A 306 -0.04 14.40 17.02
N PHE A 307 -0.41 14.66 15.77
CA PHE A 307 -1.75 15.13 15.40
C PHE A 307 -2.71 13.98 15.06
N GLY A 308 -2.26 12.72 15.07
CA GLY A 308 -3.05 11.52 14.84
C GLY A 308 -3.94 11.09 16.02
N LYS A 309 -4.64 12.03 16.68
CA LYS A 309 -5.68 11.67 17.65
C LYS A 309 -6.87 11.01 16.95
N PRO A 310 -7.67 10.14 17.61
CA PRO A 310 -8.92 9.65 17.04
C PRO A 310 -9.81 10.83 16.62
N GLY A 311 -10.06 10.97 15.31
CA GLY A 311 -10.85 12.06 14.73
C GLY A 311 -10.09 13.31 14.29
N ALA A 312 -8.78 13.41 14.52
CA ALA A 312 -7.94 14.40 13.86
C ALA A 312 -7.28 13.73 12.64
N ALA A 313 -7.36 14.37 11.46
CA ALA A 313 -6.64 13.86 10.30
C ALA A 313 -5.15 13.80 10.64
N LYS A 314 -4.48 12.68 10.37
CA LYS A 314 -3.01 12.68 10.28
C LYS A 314 -2.65 13.80 9.29
N ILE A 315 -1.69 14.67 9.62
CA ILE A 315 -1.23 15.72 8.71
C ILE A 315 0.26 15.52 8.51
N THR A 316 0.63 15.06 7.32
CA THR A 316 2.01 15.04 6.84
C THR A 316 2.22 16.30 6.00
N LYS A 317 2.98 17.27 6.53
CA LYS A 317 3.26 18.53 5.83
C LYS A 317 4.26 18.34 4.69
N ALA A 318 5.30 17.55 4.91
CA ALA A 318 6.22 17.08 3.88
C ALA A 318 6.37 15.56 4.03
N ALA A 319 6.11 14.82 2.96
CA ALA A 319 6.28 13.38 2.85
C ALA A 319 7.61 13.07 2.15
N CYS A 320 8.06 11.81 2.22
CA CYS A 320 9.34 11.37 1.64
C CYS A 320 9.50 11.81 0.18
N TYR A 321 8.45 11.66 -0.64
CA TYR A 321 8.47 11.98 -2.06
C TYR A 321 8.45 13.50 -2.36
N ASP A 322 8.06 14.36 -1.43
CA ASP A 322 8.09 15.82 -1.65
C ASP A 322 9.55 16.30 -1.75
N CYS A 323 10.42 15.70 -0.93
CA CYS A 323 11.85 15.96 -0.96
C CYS A 323 12.56 15.11 -2.03
N HIS A 324 12.31 13.80 -2.08
CA HIS A 324 13.08 12.88 -2.93
C HIS A 324 12.61 12.78 -4.39
N GLY A 325 11.39 13.24 -4.71
CA GLY A 325 10.74 13.01 -5.99
C GLY A 325 9.68 11.91 -5.92
N VAL A 326 8.80 11.86 -6.93
CA VAL A 326 7.66 10.93 -6.96
C VAL A 326 8.00 9.68 -7.77
N HIS A 327 8.09 9.82 -9.09
CA HIS A 327 8.55 8.76 -9.98
C HIS A 327 10.03 8.90 -10.34
N ASN A 328 10.61 10.10 -10.19
CA ASN A 328 12.00 10.41 -10.52
C ASN A 328 12.87 10.51 -9.26
N ILE A 329 12.88 9.45 -8.44
CA ILE A 329 13.70 9.41 -7.22
C ILE A 329 15.17 9.21 -7.61
N LEU A 330 15.99 10.24 -7.39
CA LEU A 330 17.42 10.23 -7.74
C LEU A 330 18.29 10.12 -6.49
N SER A 331 19.52 9.62 -6.63
CA SER A 331 20.46 9.57 -5.51
C SER A 331 20.84 10.99 -5.07
N PRO A 332 21.16 11.23 -3.78
CA PRO A 332 21.58 12.55 -3.29
C PRO A 332 22.84 13.10 -3.95
N GLU A 333 23.68 12.22 -4.52
CA GLU A 333 24.90 12.59 -5.25
C GLU A 333 24.62 13.05 -6.69
N ASN A 334 23.43 12.77 -7.22
CA ASN A 334 23.04 13.21 -8.55
C ASN A 334 22.70 14.72 -8.52
N PRO A 335 23.33 15.56 -9.38
CA PRO A 335 23.11 17.00 -9.39
C PRO A 335 21.67 17.43 -9.76
N GLU A 336 20.89 16.57 -10.41
CA GLU A 336 19.48 16.82 -10.72
C GLU A 336 18.54 16.43 -9.57
N SER A 337 19.05 15.74 -8.54
CA SER A 337 18.26 15.34 -7.39
C SER A 337 17.80 16.55 -6.59
N LYS A 338 16.52 16.56 -6.20
CA LYS A 338 15.94 17.58 -5.32
C LYS A 338 16.65 17.65 -3.96
N VAL A 339 17.23 16.53 -3.50
CA VAL A 339 17.97 16.46 -2.23
C VAL A 339 19.49 16.60 -2.39
N ALA A 340 19.98 16.90 -3.59
CA ALA A 340 21.39 17.26 -3.77
C ALA A 340 21.70 18.53 -2.98
N ALA A 341 22.91 18.63 -2.41
CA ALA A 341 23.30 19.75 -1.56
C ALA A 341 23.05 21.13 -2.20
N ALA A 342 23.31 21.26 -3.50
CA ALA A 342 23.09 22.50 -4.26
C ALA A 342 21.59 22.81 -4.50
N ASN A 343 20.71 21.80 -4.48
CA ASN A 343 19.28 21.95 -4.74
C ASN A 343 18.45 22.05 -3.47
N LEU A 344 18.99 21.61 -2.33
CA LEU A 344 18.23 21.41 -1.10
C LEU A 344 17.56 22.71 -0.60
N GLN A 345 18.24 23.85 -0.70
CA GLN A 345 17.63 25.14 -0.35
C GLN A 345 16.37 25.41 -1.17
N ARG A 346 16.42 25.20 -2.49
CA ARG A 346 15.28 25.39 -3.40
C ARG A 346 14.14 24.41 -3.09
N THR A 347 14.46 23.18 -2.71
CA THR A 347 13.47 22.19 -2.28
C THR A 347 12.77 22.64 -0.98
N CYS A 348 13.51 23.16 0.01
CA CYS A 348 12.92 23.72 1.22
C CYS A 348 12.03 24.95 0.90
N GLN A 349 12.43 25.77 -0.08
CA GLN A 349 11.69 26.96 -0.50
C GLN A 349 10.32 26.68 -1.12
N GLU A 350 10.02 25.44 -1.52
CA GLU A 350 8.66 25.05 -1.94
C GLU A 350 7.63 25.30 -0.82
N CYS A 351 8.06 25.20 0.45
CA CYS A 351 7.21 25.42 1.63
C CYS A 351 7.72 26.54 2.56
N HIS A 352 9.02 26.85 2.53
CA HIS A 352 9.68 27.86 3.36
C HIS A 352 10.29 28.96 2.49
N PRO A 353 9.51 29.95 2.02
CA PRO A 353 9.97 30.95 1.05
C PRO A 353 11.23 31.71 1.48
N ASP A 354 11.40 31.91 2.79
CA ASP A 354 12.53 32.65 3.39
C ASP A 354 13.76 31.76 3.69
N ALA A 355 13.75 30.48 3.30
CA ALA A 355 14.87 29.57 3.53
C ALA A 355 16.10 30.05 2.74
N ASN A 356 17.13 30.48 3.47
CA ASN A 356 18.44 30.83 2.95
C ASN A 356 19.39 29.62 2.97
N ALA A 357 20.63 29.78 2.49
CA ALA A 357 21.60 28.68 2.40
C ALA A 357 21.94 28.01 3.75
N ASN A 358 21.84 28.74 4.87
CA ASN A 358 22.10 28.19 6.20
C ASN A 358 20.94 27.36 6.74
N PHE A 359 19.72 27.55 6.20
CA PHE A 359 18.52 26.84 6.65
C PHE A 359 18.64 25.32 6.47
N PRO A 360 18.94 24.78 5.26
CA PRO A 360 19.16 23.35 5.09
C PRO A 360 20.49 22.88 5.71
N ALA A 361 21.48 23.75 5.87
CA ALA A 361 22.76 23.39 6.48
C ALA A 361 22.66 23.05 7.98
N ALA A 362 21.62 23.55 8.66
CA ALA A 362 21.33 23.20 10.04
C ALA A 362 20.66 21.82 10.20
N TRP A 363 20.25 21.19 9.09
CA TRP A 363 19.61 19.87 9.07
C TRP A 363 20.62 18.78 8.68
N LEU A 364 20.73 17.74 9.50
CA LEU A 364 21.66 16.61 9.28
C LEU A 364 21.15 15.59 8.24
N GLY A 365 20.09 15.93 7.51
CA GLY A 365 19.40 14.97 6.66
C GLY A 365 18.79 13.85 7.50
N HIS A 366 18.97 12.63 7.01
CA HIS A 366 18.53 11.39 7.66
C HIS A 366 19.63 10.70 8.48
N LYS A 367 20.65 11.44 8.91
CA LYS A 367 21.76 10.89 9.72
C LYS A 367 21.52 11.12 11.20
N ARG A 368 21.86 10.12 12.02
CA ARG A 368 21.98 10.28 13.47
C ARG A 368 23.27 11.03 13.79
N VAL A 369 23.23 11.82 14.85
CA VAL A 369 24.42 12.46 15.40
C VAL A 369 25.36 11.36 15.89
N SER A 370 26.57 11.32 15.34
CA SER A 370 27.61 10.36 15.69
C SER A 370 28.87 11.12 16.16
N ILE A 371 29.68 10.47 16.99
CA ILE A 371 30.95 11.06 17.42
C ILE A 371 31.98 11.11 16.28
N GLN A 372 31.84 10.21 15.31
CA GLN A 372 32.76 10.08 14.17
C GLN A 372 32.53 11.17 13.13
N ASP A 373 31.26 11.46 12.82
CA ASP A 373 30.90 12.43 11.79
C ASP A 373 30.77 13.83 12.37
N GLU A 374 30.19 13.95 13.58
CA GLU A 374 29.79 15.23 14.16
C GLU A 374 30.15 15.35 15.67
N PRO A 375 31.44 15.32 16.03
CA PRO A 375 31.88 15.24 17.43
C PRO A 375 31.39 16.40 18.30
N ALA A 376 31.26 17.60 17.74
CA ALA A 376 30.76 18.77 18.45
C ALA A 376 29.26 18.66 18.77
N LEU A 377 28.45 18.25 17.78
CA LEU A 377 27.01 18.04 17.98
C LEU A 377 26.76 16.85 18.92
N PHE A 378 27.58 15.80 18.82
CA PHE A 378 27.52 14.67 19.75
C PHE A 378 27.81 15.10 21.19
N ALA A 379 28.86 15.90 21.41
CA ALA A 379 29.18 16.41 22.74
C ALA A 379 28.06 17.30 23.30
N LEU A 380 27.47 18.16 22.47
CA LEU A 380 26.33 18.99 22.86
C LEU A 380 25.09 18.14 23.20
N GLN A 381 24.76 17.17 22.36
CA GLN A 381 23.63 16.26 22.59
C GLN A 381 23.81 15.47 23.88
N LEU A 382 25.01 14.91 24.11
CA LEU A 382 25.35 14.19 25.32
C LEU A 382 25.23 15.10 26.55
N PHE A 383 25.76 16.32 26.47
CA PHE A 383 25.65 17.31 27.54
C PHE A 383 24.18 17.61 27.88
N LEU A 384 23.33 17.83 26.87
CA LEU A 384 21.90 18.10 27.06
C LEU A 384 21.18 16.91 27.68
N ILE A 385 21.44 15.69 27.19
CA ILE A 385 20.85 14.46 27.75
C ILE A 385 21.24 14.30 29.22
N LEU A 386 22.53 14.44 29.55
CA LEU A 386 23.01 14.32 30.93
C LEU A 386 22.42 15.40 31.83
N SER A 387 22.38 16.65 31.36
CA SER A 387 21.86 17.78 32.12
C SER A 387 20.37 17.63 32.41
N VAL A 388 19.55 17.32 31.39
CA VAL A 388 18.11 17.10 31.56
C VAL A 388 17.85 15.89 32.47
N SER A 389 18.60 14.80 32.27
CA SER A 389 18.46 13.60 33.11
C SER A 389 18.80 13.90 34.57
N ALA A 390 19.87 14.65 34.83
CA ALA A 390 20.26 15.05 36.19
C ALA A 390 19.18 15.89 36.87
N VAL A 391 18.59 16.86 36.15
CA VAL A 391 17.49 17.69 36.66
C VAL A 391 16.26 16.83 36.97
N VAL A 392 15.87 15.92 36.07
CA VAL A 392 14.73 15.02 36.28
C VAL A 392 14.97 14.11 37.48
N VAL A 393 16.14 13.48 37.58
CA VAL A 393 16.51 12.61 38.71
C VAL A 393 16.49 13.38 40.02
N PHE A 394 17.05 14.59 40.04
CA PHE A 394 17.04 15.47 41.22
C PHE A 394 15.61 15.76 41.68
N PHE A 395 14.72 16.18 40.78
CA PHE A 395 13.33 16.48 41.15
C PHE A 395 12.56 15.24 41.60
N VAL A 396 12.76 14.09 40.94
CA VAL A 396 12.16 12.81 41.34
C VAL A 396 12.62 12.41 42.75
N ALA A 397 13.92 12.51 43.02
CA ALA A 397 14.48 12.23 44.34
C ALA A 397 13.94 13.21 45.40
N TYR A 398 13.94 14.51 45.10
CA TYR A 398 13.41 15.55 45.98
C TYR A 398 11.94 15.31 46.33
N ILE A 399 11.09 15.04 45.34
CA ILE A 399 9.67 14.75 45.54
C ILE A 399 9.48 13.48 46.39
N THR A 400 10.27 12.43 46.11
CA THR A 400 10.20 11.17 46.87
C THR A 400 10.57 11.36 48.34
N LEU A 401 11.64 12.12 48.60
CA LEU A 401 12.06 12.47 49.96
C LEU A 401 11.02 13.35 50.67
N ASP A 402 10.42 14.33 49.98
CA ASP A 402 9.36 15.15 50.56
C ASP A 402 8.11 14.32 50.91
N ILE A 403 7.68 13.42 50.03
CA ILE A 403 6.59 12.49 50.30
C ILE A 403 6.91 11.59 51.51
N GLY A 404 8.14 11.06 51.57
CA GLY A 404 8.63 10.25 52.69
C GLY A 404 8.58 11.00 54.01
N ARG A 405 9.11 12.23 54.03
CA ARG A 405 9.07 13.13 55.19
C ARG A 405 7.64 13.42 55.65
N ARG A 406 6.72 13.75 54.73
CA ARG A 406 5.31 14.00 55.05
C ARG A 406 4.60 12.76 55.60
N ARG A 407 4.94 11.56 55.12
CA ARG A 407 4.40 10.30 55.66
C ARG A 407 4.94 10.02 57.06
N ALA A 408 6.23 10.22 57.31
CA ALA A 408 6.84 10.06 58.63
C ALA A 408 6.24 11.03 59.65
N LYS A 409 6.09 12.31 59.29
CA LYS A 409 5.46 13.33 60.14
C LYS A 409 4.03 12.94 60.54
N ARG A 410 3.20 12.52 59.57
CA ARG A 410 1.82 12.05 59.85
C ARG A 410 1.77 10.84 60.77
N LYS A 411 2.69 9.88 60.61
CA LYS A 411 2.80 8.72 61.52
C LYS A 411 3.17 9.15 62.94
N ALA A 412 4.12 10.08 63.08
CA ALA A 412 4.52 10.61 64.39
C ALA A 412 3.40 11.40 65.07
N GLU A 413 2.66 12.23 64.31
CA GLU A 413 1.49 12.97 64.80
C GLU A 413 0.36 12.02 65.24
N ALA A 414 0.08 10.96 64.48
CA ALA A 414 -0.90 9.93 64.84
C ALA A 414 -0.50 9.18 66.13
N ALA A 415 0.77 8.74 66.24
CA ALA A 415 1.27 8.06 67.43
C ALA A 415 1.19 8.95 68.68
N ALA A 416 1.52 10.24 68.56
CA ALA A 416 1.44 11.20 69.66
C ALA A 416 -0.02 11.53 70.08
N ALA A 417 -0.98 11.44 69.14
CA ALA A 417 -2.40 11.59 69.45
C ALA A 417 -2.95 10.39 70.23
N GLU A 418 -2.54 9.16 69.89
CA GLU A 418 -2.90 7.94 70.63
C GLU A 418 -2.33 7.94 72.06
N THR A 419 -1.12 8.46 72.27
CA THR A 419 -0.54 8.57 73.63
C THR A 419 -1.31 9.54 74.51
N LYS A 420 -1.82 10.65 73.94
CA LYS A 420 -2.62 11.63 74.68
C LYS A 420 -4.05 11.17 75.01
N SER A 421 -4.60 10.20 74.28
CA SER A 421 -5.92 9.62 74.61
C SER A 421 -5.86 8.52 75.69
N GLY A 422 -4.69 7.93 75.94
CA GLY A 422 -4.53 6.85 76.92
C GLY A 422 -4.45 7.30 78.39
N ASP A 423 -4.05 8.54 78.66
CA ASP A 423 -3.89 9.07 80.03
C ASP A 423 -5.19 9.69 80.60
N GLY A 424 -6.33 9.50 79.91
CA GLY A 424 -7.62 10.14 80.22
C GLY A 424 -8.68 9.27 80.89
N GLU A 425 -8.44 7.98 81.15
CA GLU A 425 -9.40 7.13 81.88
C GLU A 425 -9.20 7.23 83.40
N GLY A 426 -9.58 8.41 83.91
CA GLY A 426 -9.87 8.62 85.33
C GLY A 426 -11.15 7.87 85.74
N LYS A 427 -10.96 6.86 86.58
CA LYS A 427 -11.93 6.12 87.42
C LYS A 427 -13.21 6.92 87.79
N PRO A 428 -14.43 6.42 87.52
CA PRO A 428 -15.63 6.90 88.20
C PRO A 428 -15.76 6.26 89.59
N GLN A 429 -16.35 7.02 90.51
CA GLN A 429 -16.62 6.69 91.92
C GLN A 429 -17.52 5.47 92.09
#